data_AF-V3ZYG7-F1
#
_entry.id   AF-V3ZYG7-F1
#
_cell.length_a   1.000
_cell.length_b   1.000
_cell.length_c   1.000
_cell.angle_alpha   90.00
_cell.angle_beta   90.00
_cell.angle_gamma   90.00
#
_symmetry.space_group_name_H-M   'P 1'
#
loop_
_entity.id
_entity.type
_entity.pdbx_description
1 polymer ?
#
loop_
_entity_poly.entity_id
_entity_poly.type
_entity_poly.pdbx_seq_one_letter_code
_entity_poly.pdbx_strand_id
1 'polypeptide(L)'
;MLTHLSESEAHFKSQQRGEPDLTIQEKYDIACEKLLKNPANFLSQFGQFIQQEHLIYFTQFEGQYEIDFHVREIHKQFNKSICAKTVNNRRYSAMQKLMEDGEYFSEEEMKYRDPLLYEEMIGQYLTDDEIQSRVDKTDLKFSSILLKHIDQIEENKLYYYQKNQQDEEEESELESEEETENKKPKISSEEQQELKTEYIQMMQEKFLTGQDHHFFDYSTVDKNSEYDSLPTIDQDEQDKYFDDDDFD
;
A
#
# COMPACT_ATOMS: atom_id res chain seq x y z
N MET A 1 -8.39 -19.99 -24.21
CA MET A 1 -7.04 -19.60 -23.72
C MET A 1 -6.29 -18.73 -24.70
N LEU A 2 -5.74 -19.27 -25.80
CA LEU A 2 -4.87 -18.49 -26.71
C LEU A 2 -5.60 -17.33 -27.41
N THR A 3 -6.88 -17.50 -27.76
CA THR A 3 -7.74 -16.44 -28.30
C THR A 3 -7.92 -15.29 -27.32
N HIS A 4 -8.32 -15.61 -26.08
CA HIS A 4 -8.41 -14.63 -24.98
C HIS A 4 -7.08 -13.94 -24.72
N LEU A 5 -5.97 -14.69 -24.73
CA LEU A 5 -4.63 -14.12 -24.55
C LEU A 5 -4.29 -13.15 -25.68
N SER A 6 -4.60 -13.46 -26.94
CA SER A 6 -4.30 -12.59 -28.08
C SER A 6 -5.07 -11.26 -28.09
N GLU A 7 -6.18 -11.18 -27.36
CA GLU A 7 -6.96 -9.95 -27.15
C GLU A 7 -6.41 -9.11 -25.99
N SER A 8 -5.51 -9.66 -25.18
CA SER A 8 -4.92 -8.95 -24.03
C SER A 8 -3.77 -8.01 -24.40
N GLU A 9 -3.44 -7.14 -23.44
CA GLU A 9 -2.29 -6.23 -23.44
C GLU A 9 -0.95 -6.94 -23.13
N ALA A 10 -0.89 -8.27 -23.24
CA ALA A 10 0.34 -9.02 -23.01
C ALA A 10 1.44 -8.64 -24.00
N HIS A 11 2.69 -8.65 -23.54
CA HIS A 11 3.85 -8.41 -24.39
C HIS A 11 4.30 -9.71 -25.09
N PHE A 12 4.02 -9.84 -26.39
CA PHE A 12 4.31 -11.06 -27.17
C PHE A 12 5.73 -11.08 -27.76
N LYS A 13 6.22 -9.92 -28.22
CA LYS A 13 7.55 -9.72 -28.81
C LYS A 13 8.02 -8.29 -28.60
N SER A 14 9.34 -8.08 -28.50
CA SER A 14 9.91 -6.73 -28.50
C SER A 14 9.78 -6.13 -29.90
N GLN A 15 9.06 -4.99 -30.01
CA GLN A 15 8.86 -4.26 -31.26
C GLN A 15 9.75 -3.02 -31.30
N GLN A 16 10.31 -2.71 -32.47
CA GLN A 16 11.12 -1.49 -32.65
C GLN A 16 10.24 -0.27 -32.90
N ARG A 17 10.77 0.93 -32.60
CA ARG A 17 10.06 2.19 -32.80
C ARG A 17 9.72 2.39 -34.29
N GLY A 18 8.43 2.37 -34.62
CA GLY A 18 7.92 2.51 -35.99
C GLY A 18 7.45 1.22 -36.65
N GLU A 19 7.56 0.06 -35.97
CA GLU A 19 6.89 -1.16 -36.41
C GLU A 19 5.37 -1.06 -36.18
N PRO A 20 4.54 -1.64 -37.07
CA PRO A 20 3.10 -1.71 -36.85
C PRO A 20 2.78 -2.62 -35.66
N ASP A 21 1.69 -2.30 -34.96
CA ASP A 21 1.19 -3.13 -33.86
C ASP A 21 0.87 -4.54 -34.34
N LEU A 22 1.15 -5.53 -33.49
CA LEU A 22 0.84 -6.92 -33.76
C LEU A 22 -0.67 -7.11 -33.92
N THR A 23 -1.06 -7.80 -34.99
CA THR A 23 -2.45 -8.24 -35.16
C THR A 23 -2.81 -9.32 -34.15
N ILE A 24 -4.11 -9.47 -33.87
CA ILE A 24 -4.62 -10.53 -32.96
C ILE A 24 -4.18 -11.92 -33.44
N GLN A 25 -4.19 -12.15 -34.76
CA GLN A 25 -3.77 -13.42 -35.34
C GLN A 25 -2.26 -13.67 -35.14
N GLU A 26 -1.41 -12.67 -35.34
CA GLU A 26 0.03 -12.82 -35.08
C GLU A 26 0.32 -13.05 -33.60
N LYS A 27 -0.38 -12.35 -32.69
CA LYS A 27 -0.29 -12.60 -31.24
C LYS A 27 -0.65 -14.06 -30.91
N TYR A 28 -1.73 -14.57 -31.51
CA TYR A 28 -2.16 -15.96 -31.35
C TYR A 28 -1.08 -16.94 -31.82
N ASP A 29 -0.52 -16.74 -33.02
CA ASP A 29 0.47 -17.65 -33.60
C ASP A 29 1.75 -17.70 -32.74
N ILE A 30 2.22 -16.53 -32.27
CA ILE A 30 3.39 -16.43 -31.36
C ILE A 30 3.14 -17.16 -30.04
N ALA A 31 1.96 -16.97 -29.43
CA ALA A 31 1.61 -17.63 -28.18
C ALA A 31 1.45 -19.14 -28.34
N CYS A 32 0.86 -19.59 -29.45
CA CYS A 32 0.74 -21.00 -29.79
C CYS A 32 2.11 -21.67 -29.92
N GLU A 33 3.03 -21.03 -30.66
CA GLU A 33 4.39 -21.51 -30.84
C GLU A 33 5.13 -21.64 -29.48
N LYS A 34 5.01 -20.62 -28.61
CA LYS A 34 5.61 -20.65 -27.27
C LYS A 34 5.04 -21.76 -26.39
N LEU A 35 3.71 -21.92 -26.38
CA LEU A 35 3.02 -22.95 -25.62
C LEU A 35 3.47 -24.36 -26.02
N LEU A 36 3.59 -24.61 -27.32
CA LEU A 36 4.02 -25.91 -27.85
C LEU A 36 5.48 -26.21 -27.57
N LYS A 37 6.36 -25.20 -27.63
CA LYS A 37 7.80 -25.38 -27.39
C LYS A 37 8.13 -25.60 -25.92
N ASN A 38 7.58 -24.76 -25.04
CA ASN A 38 7.85 -24.83 -23.60
C ASN A 38 6.64 -24.26 -22.82
N PRO A 39 5.74 -25.14 -22.34
CA PRO A 39 4.58 -24.72 -21.55
C PRO A 39 4.92 -23.98 -20.25
N ALA A 40 6.04 -24.32 -19.60
CA ALA A 40 6.46 -23.64 -18.36
C ALA A 40 6.87 -22.18 -18.62
N ASN A 41 7.71 -21.94 -19.64
CA ASN A 41 8.06 -20.58 -20.04
C ASN A 41 6.84 -19.78 -20.51
N PHE A 42 5.91 -20.43 -21.21
CA PHE A 42 4.65 -19.81 -21.58
C PHE A 42 3.87 -19.33 -20.34
N LEU A 43 3.73 -20.16 -19.31
CA LEU A 43 3.07 -19.79 -18.07
C LEU A 43 3.80 -18.67 -17.32
N SER A 44 5.13 -18.69 -17.28
CA SER A 44 5.91 -17.62 -16.64
C SER A 44 5.70 -16.23 -17.27
N GLN A 45 5.53 -16.17 -18.60
CA GLN A 45 5.39 -14.91 -19.34
C GLN A 45 3.94 -14.44 -19.43
N PHE A 46 3.00 -15.36 -19.63
CA PHE A 46 1.61 -15.04 -19.91
C PHE A 46 0.65 -15.35 -18.76
N GLY A 47 1.13 -15.97 -17.68
CA GLY A 47 0.31 -16.44 -16.56
C GLY A 47 -0.66 -15.41 -16.00
N GLN A 48 -0.21 -14.16 -15.87
CA GLN A 48 -1.04 -13.04 -15.38
C GLN A 48 -2.26 -12.70 -16.26
N PHE A 49 -2.29 -13.17 -17.52
CA PHE A 49 -3.38 -12.95 -18.48
C PHE A 49 -4.23 -14.21 -18.71
N ILE A 50 -3.92 -15.31 -18.01
CA ILE A 50 -4.62 -16.59 -18.13
C ILE A 50 -5.74 -16.66 -17.08
N GLN A 51 -6.98 -16.83 -17.55
CA GLN A 51 -8.14 -17.08 -16.68
C GLN A 51 -8.11 -18.47 -16.03
N GLN A 52 -8.78 -18.61 -14.88
CA GLN A 52 -8.88 -19.86 -14.13
C GLN A 52 -9.38 -21.05 -14.99
N GLU A 53 -10.36 -20.83 -15.86
CA GLU A 53 -10.94 -21.85 -16.74
C GLU A 53 -9.91 -22.46 -17.71
N HIS A 54 -8.88 -21.69 -18.07
CA HIS A 54 -7.85 -22.10 -19.01
C HIS A 54 -6.80 -23.04 -18.37
N LEU A 55 -6.71 -23.08 -17.04
CA LEU A 55 -5.75 -23.92 -16.32
C LEU A 55 -6.04 -25.41 -16.49
N ILE A 56 -7.27 -25.78 -16.88
CA ILE A 56 -7.65 -27.16 -17.22
C ILE A 56 -6.72 -27.75 -18.28
N TYR A 57 -6.24 -26.95 -19.23
CA TYR A 57 -5.30 -27.41 -20.26
C TYR A 57 -3.98 -27.95 -19.67
N PHE A 58 -3.53 -27.43 -18.53
CA PHE A 58 -2.24 -27.80 -17.95
C PHE A 58 -2.28 -29.07 -17.09
N THR A 59 -3.48 -29.60 -16.80
CA THR A 59 -3.64 -30.87 -16.09
C THR A 59 -2.98 -32.06 -16.81
N GLN A 60 -2.84 -31.99 -18.14
CA GLN A 60 -2.12 -33.00 -18.91
C GLN A 60 -0.61 -33.06 -18.63
N PHE A 61 -0.05 -32.03 -17.97
CA PHE A 61 1.37 -31.95 -17.60
C PHE A 61 1.60 -32.15 -16.09
N GLU A 62 0.60 -32.66 -15.37
CA GLU A 62 0.68 -32.93 -13.94
C GLU A 62 1.91 -33.80 -13.60
N GLY A 63 2.66 -33.37 -12.58
CA GLY A 63 3.93 -33.97 -12.20
C GLY A 63 5.17 -33.29 -12.79
N GLN A 64 5.00 -32.32 -13.69
CA GLN A 64 6.08 -31.43 -14.08
C GLN A 64 6.19 -30.26 -13.11
N TYR A 65 7.23 -30.29 -12.27
CA TYR A 65 7.45 -29.32 -11.19
C TYR A 65 7.27 -27.85 -11.61
N GLU A 66 7.86 -27.42 -12.73
CA GLU A 66 7.80 -26.02 -13.18
C GLU A 66 6.37 -25.60 -13.57
N ILE A 67 5.63 -26.49 -14.25
CA ILE A 67 4.25 -26.22 -14.66
C ILE A 67 3.34 -26.22 -13.43
N ASP A 68 3.48 -27.22 -12.56
CA ASP A 68 2.72 -27.33 -11.32
C ASP A 68 2.97 -26.13 -10.39
N PHE A 69 4.20 -25.61 -10.37
CA PHE A 69 4.54 -24.37 -9.67
C PHE A 69 3.78 -23.18 -10.26
N HIS A 70 3.88 -22.93 -11.57
CA HIS A 70 3.21 -21.79 -12.19
C HIS A 70 1.69 -21.88 -12.11
N VAL A 71 1.10 -23.07 -12.26
CA VAL A 71 -0.35 -23.28 -12.11
C VAL A 71 -0.80 -22.95 -10.70
N ARG A 72 -0.05 -23.40 -9.66
CA ARG A 72 -0.33 -23.01 -8.27
C ARG A 72 -0.20 -21.51 -8.07
N GLU A 73 0.82 -20.88 -8.64
CA GLU A 73 1.04 -19.45 -8.50
C GLU A 73 -0.08 -18.62 -9.15
N ILE A 74 -0.56 -19.03 -10.33
CA ILE A 74 -1.72 -18.41 -10.98
C ILE A 74 -2.98 -18.62 -10.13
N HIS A 75 -3.18 -19.81 -9.54
CA HIS A 75 -4.30 -20.04 -8.62
C HIS A 75 -4.28 -19.12 -7.40
N LYS A 76 -3.09 -18.80 -6.85
CA LYS A 76 -2.96 -17.84 -5.74
C LYS A 76 -3.44 -16.45 -6.16
N GLN A 77 -3.16 -16.01 -7.39
CA GLN A 77 -3.60 -14.70 -7.89
C GLN A 77 -5.14 -14.58 -7.94
N PHE A 78 -5.86 -15.68 -8.18
CA PHE A 78 -7.32 -15.71 -8.14
C PHE A 78 -7.89 -15.81 -6.72
N ASN A 79 -7.08 -16.17 -5.73
CA ASN A 79 -7.51 -16.24 -4.35
C ASN A 79 -7.34 -14.87 -3.68
N LYS A 80 -8.46 -14.16 -3.50
CA LYS A 80 -8.49 -12.82 -2.89
C LYS A 80 -7.86 -12.76 -1.51
N SER A 81 -8.02 -13.81 -0.69
CA SER A 81 -7.44 -13.84 0.67
C SER A 81 -5.92 -13.95 0.62
N ILE A 82 -5.40 -14.83 -0.24
CA ILE A 82 -3.95 -14.99 -0.44
C ILE A 82 -3.36 -13.71 -1.03
N CYS A 83 -4.02 -13.12 -2.03
CA CYS A 83 -3.61 -11.86 -2.62
C CYS A 83 -3.59 -10.71 -1.60
N ALA A 84 -4.61 -10.60 -0.74
CA ALA A 84 -4.65 -9.60 0.33
C ALA A 84 -3.51 -9.79 1.34
N LYS A 85 -3.19 -11.04 1.74
CA LYS A 85 -2.03 -11.33 2.60
C LYS A 85 -0.71 -10.94 1.92
N THR A 86 -0.50 -11.33 0.66
CA THR A 86 0.70 -10.95 -0.09
C THR A 86 0.85 -9.44 -0.20
N VAL A 87 -0.23 -8.72 -0.51
CA VAL A 87 -0.23 -7.24 -0.56
C VAL A 87 0.13 -6.65 0.80
N ASN A 88 -0.48 -7.14 1.88
CA ASN A 88 -0.18 -6.66 3.23
C ASN A 88 1.29 -6.91 3.61
N ASN A 89 1.83 -8.10 3.34
CA ASN A 89 3.22 -8.45 3.62
C ASN A 89 4.21 -7.59 2.82
N ARG A 90 3.89 -7.31 1.55
CA ARG A 90 4.68 -6.40 0.70
C ARG A 90 4.66 -4.97 1.24
N ARG A 91 3.47 -4.46 1.58
CA ARG A 91 3.32 -3.15 2.21
C ARG A 91 4.05 -3.07 3.54
N TYR A 92 4.00 -4.10 4.38
CA TYR A 92 4.76 -4.17 5.62
C TYR A 92 6.27 -4.06 5.37
N SER A 93 6.79 -4.82 4.41
CA SER A 93 8.21 -4.76 4.05
C SER A 93 8.61 -3.39 3.50
N ALA A 94 7.74 -2.74 2.71
CA ALA A 94 7.97 -1.38 2.22
C ALA A 94 7.92 -0.34 3.35
N MET A 95 6.95 -0.47 4.25
CA MET A 95 6.79 0.38 5.43
C MET A 95 8.04 0.36 6.30
N GLN A 96 8.58 -0.83 6.58
CA GLN A 96 9.82 -0.96 7.35
C GLN A 96 10.99 -0.20 6.72
N LYS A 97 11.15 -0.27 5.40
CA LYS A 97 12.18 0.50 4.68
C LYS A 97 11.93 2.01 4.78
N LEU A 98 10.70 2.46 4.58
CA LEU A 98 10.33 3.87 4.69
C LEU A 98 10.55 4.43 6.10
N MET A 99 10.34 3.61 7.13
CA MET A 99 10.65 3.98 8.52
C MET A 99 12.16 4.12 8.77
N GLU A 100 12.98 3.27 8.13
CA GLU A 100 14.44 3.36 8.21
C GLU A 100 14.97 4.59 7.46
N ASP A 101 14.43 4.89 6.28
CA ASP A 101 14.77 6.07 5.49
C ASP A 101 14.37 7.38 6.22
N GLY A 102 13.27 7.35 6.97
CA GLY A 102 12.86 8.43 7.88
C GLY A 102 12.20 9.64 7.23
N GLU A 103 12.02 9.66 5.91
CA GLU A 103 11.37 10.76 5.20
C GLU A 103 9.84 10.67 5.32
N TYR A 104 9.23 9.59 4.83
CA TYR A 104 7.77 9.42 4.75
C TYR A 104 7.04 9.34 6.11
N PHE A 105 7.72 8.81 7.13
CA PHE A 105 7.23 8.72 8.51
C PHE A 105 7.86 9.79 9.42
N SER A 106 8.33 10.90 8.85
CA SER A 106 8.71 12.08 9.65
C SER A 106 7.47 12.75 10.28
N GLU A 107 7.66 13.43 11.41
CA GLU A 107 6.58 14.17 12.09
C GLU A 107 5.92 15.19 11.14
N GLU A 108 6.72 15.85 10.29
CA GLU A 108 6.24 16.84 9.32
C GLU A 108 5.39 16.19 8.21
N GLU A 109 5.86 15.12 7.58
CA GLU A 109 5.10 14.41 6.53
C GLU A 109 3.83 13.76 7.08
N MET A 110 3.87 13.17 8.28
CA MET A 110 2.68 12.59 8.89
C MET A 110 1.64 13.66 9.23
N LYS A 111 2.08 14.82 9.76
CA LYS A 111 1.20 15.96 10.03
C LYS A 111 0.58 16.51 8.74
N TYR A 112 1.36 16.63 7.67
CA TYR A 112 0.85 17.13 6.39
C TYR A 112 -0.25 16.21 5.82
N ARG A 113 -0.06 14.89 5.93
CA ARG A 113 -1.04 13.89 5.46
C ARG A 113 -2.30 13.83 6.31
N ASP A 114 -2.17 14.00 7.63
CA ASP A 114 -3.29 13.99 8.55
C ASP A 114 -3.14 15.03 9.69
N PRO A 115 -3.49 16.30 9.40
CA PRO A 115 -3.31 17.39 10.35
C PRO A 115 -4.30 17.35 11.52
N LEU A 116 -5.52 16.82 11.34
CA LEU A 116 -6.48 16.66 12.43
C LEU A 116 -5.99 15.63 13.45
N LEU A 117 -5.60 14.44 12.99
CA LEU A 117 -5.08 13.39 13.87
C LEU A 117 -3.82 13.87 14.60
N TYR A 118 -2.94 14.60 13.92
CA TYR A 118 -1.77 15.20 14.56
C TYR A 118 -2.16 16.16 15.69
N GLU A 119 -3.14 17.04 15.47
CA GLU A 119 -3.57 18.00 16.49
C GLU A 119 -4.13 17.29 17.72
N GLU A 120 -4.93 16.24 17.52
CA GLU A 120 -5.54 15.45 18.60
C GLU A 120 -4.51 14.64 19.40
N MET A 121 -3.56 13.99 18.71
CA MET A 121 -2.61 13.10 19.38
C MET A 121 -1.38 13.82 19.93
N ILE A 122 -0.94 14.91 19.28
CA ILE A 122 0.31 15.60 19.58
C ILE A 122 0.09 17.09 19.80
N GLY A 123 -0.51 17.79 18.83
CA GLY A 123 -0.53 19.25 18.75
C GLY A 123 -1.12 19.94 19.98
N GLN A 124 -2.24 19.45 20.50
CA GLN A 124 -2.93 20.03 21.65
C GLN A 124 -2.13 19.99 22.95
N TYR A 125 -1.18 19.05 23.06
CA TYR A 125 -0.35 18.83 24.24
C TYR A 125 1.00 19.56 24.18
N LEU A 126 1.31 20.23 23.06
CA LEU A 126 2.55 20.97 22.92
C LEU A 126 2.52 22.28 23.70
N THR A 127 3.60 22.52 24.44
CA THR A 127 3.85 23.80 25.11
C THR A 127 4.34 24.85 24.12
N ASP A 128 4.12 26.12 24.43
CA ASP A 128 4.56 27.24 23.57
C ASP A 128 6.09 27.23 23.36
N ASP A 129 6.86 26.81 24.37
CA ASP A 129 8.32 26.66 24.29
C ASP A 129 8.72 25.55 23.29
N GLU A 130 8.03 24.41 23.31
CA GLU A 130 8.26 23.30 22.38
C GLU A 130 7.89 23.69 20.95
N ILE A 131 6.77 24.39 20.75
CA ILE A 131 6.38 24.92 19.44
C ILE A 131 7.46 25.87 18.91
N GLN A 132 7.93 26.79 19.76
CA GLN A 132 8.94 27.77 19.37
C GLN A 132 10.30 27.12 19.03
N SER A 133 10.61 25.98 19.65
CA SER A 133 11.83 25.20 19.37
C SER A 133 11.80 24.47 18.03
N ARG A 134 10.61 24.08 17.55
CA ARG A 134 10.42 23.40 16.25
C ARG A 134 10.58 24.32 15.04
N VAL A 135 10.49 25.64 15.24
CA VAL A 135 10.65 26.59 14.14
C VAL A 135 12.12 26.61 13.70
N ASP A 136 12.39 26.10 12.50
CA ASP A 136 13.70 26.23 11.86
C ASP A 136 13.99 27.71 11.52
N LYS A 137 14.95 28.29 12.26
CA LYS A 137 15.40 29.68 12.12
C LYS A 137 16.60 29.83 11.18
N THR A 138 17.04 28.75 10.53
CA THR A 138 18.27 28.75 9.72
C THR A 138 18.06 29.30 8.31
N ASP A 139 16.90 29.08 7.68
CA ASP A 139 16.57 29.59 6.33
C ASP A 139 15.42 30.61 6.32
N LEU A 140 15.76 31.86 6.63
CA LEU A 140 14.82 33.01 6.72
C LEU A 140 14.63 33.75 5.39
N LYS A 141 14.91 33.13 4.24
CA LYS A 141 14.66 33.75 2.94
C LYS A 141 13.16 33.99 2.76
N PHE A 142 12.79 35.08 2.12
CA PHE A 142 11.39 35.37 1.87
C PHE A 142 10.69 34.26 1.07
N SER A 143 11.39 33.63 0.12
CA SER A 143 10.88 32.49 -0.64
C SER A 143 10.56 31.27 0.22
N SER A 144 11.43 30.91 1.19
CA SER A 144 11.19 29.77 2.07
C SER A 144 10.03 30.05 3.02
N ILE A 145 9.93 31.27 3.55
CA ILE A 145 8.80 31.70 4.38
C ILE A 145 7.48 31.63 3.60
N LEU A 146 7.47 32.09 2.33
CA LEU A 146 6.29 32.01 1.48
C LEU A 146 5.87 30.57 1.17
N LEU A 147 6.82 29.67 0.86
CA LEU A 147 6.53 28.26 0.63
C LEU A 147 5.93 27.62 1.89
N LYS A 148 6.58 27.78 3.05
CA LYS A 148 6.04 27.30 4.34
C LYS A 148 4.63 27.85 4.64
N HIS A 149 4.36 29.09 4.26
CA HIS A 149 3.03 29.67 4.47
C HIS A 149 1.98 29.06 3.53
N ILE A 150 2.34 28.73 2.30
CA ILE A 150 1.46 28.02 1.36
C ILE A 150 1.16 26.63 1.91
N ASP A 151 2.18 25.88 2.32
CA ASP A 151 2.03 24.55 2.91
C ASP A 151 1.11 24.60 4.14
N GLN A 152 1.33 25.57 5.03
CA GLN A 152 0.47 25.78 6.20
C GLN A 152 -0.98 26.15 5.85
N ILE A 153 -1.22 26.88 4.76
CA ILE A 153 -2.59 27.15 4.28
C ILE A 153 -3.26 25.87 3.81
N GLU A 154 -2.53 24.98 3.13
CA GLU A 154 -3.04 23.70 2.65
C GLU A 154 -3.34 22.75 3.83
N GLU A 155 -2.41 22.63 4.78
CA GLU A 155 -2.60 21.90 6.04
C GLU A 155 -3.86 22.37 6.78
N ASN A 156 -4.00 23.69 6.96
CA ASN A 156 -5.16 24.25 7.66
C ASN A 156 -6.48 23.96 6.95
N LYS A 157 -6.49 24.01 5.61
CA LYS A 157 -7.69 23.66 4.83
C LYS A 157 -8.08 22.20 5.03
N LEU A 158 -7.09 21.30 5.00
CA LEU A 158 -7.31 19.87 5.23
C LEU A 158 -7.81 19.61 6.66
N TYR A 159 -7.20 20.25 7.66
CA TYR A 159 -7.62 20.18 9.06
C TYR A 159 -9.12 20.51 9.23
N TYR A 160 -9.57 21.65 8.72
CA TYR A 160 -10.99 22.04 8.84
C TYR A 160 -11.91 21.13 8.03
N TYR A 161 -11.46 20.62 6.89
CA TYR A 161 -12.24 19.67 6.09
C TYR A 161 -12.43 18.33 6.80
N GLN A 162 -11.39 17.81 7.46
CA GLN A 162 -11.47 16.59 8.27
C GLN A 162 -12.37 16.83 9.50
N LYS A 163 -12.15 17.94 10.20
CA LYS A 163 -12.89 18.26 11.42
C LYS A 163 -14.40 18.36 11.15
N ASN A 164 -14.79 19.09 10.10
CA ASN A 164 -16.20 19.22 9.75
C ASN A 164 -16.84 17.87 9.37
N GLN A 165 -16.11 16.96 8.72
CA GLN A 165 -16.64 15.62 8.42
C GLN A 165 -16.88 14.80 9.69
N GLN A 166 -15.95 14.86 10.64
CA GLN A 166 -16.11 14.19 11.93
C GLN A 166 -17.29 14.78 12.72
N ASP A 167 -17.40 16.12 12.78
CA ASP A 167 -18.52 16.80 13.42
C ASP A 167 -19.86 16.41 12.77
N GLU A 168 -19.95 16.34 11.43
CA GLU A 168 -21.16 15.90 10.70
C GLU A 168 -21.53 14.43 10.98
N GLU A 169 -20.54 13.55 11.12
CA GLU A 169 -20.75 12.15 11.52
C GLU A 169 -21.27 12.04 12.97
N GLU A 170 -20.69 12.81 13.90
CA GLU A 170 -21.09 12.85 15.31
C GLU A 170 -22.48 13.48 15.53
N GLU A 171 -22.84 14.55 14.78
CA GLU A 171 -24.16 15.19 14.84
C GLU A 171 -25.29 14.26 14.32
N SER A 172 -24.94 13.25 13.51
CA SER A 172 -25.87 12.22 13.06
C SER A 172 -26.18 11.14 14.11
N GLU A 173 -25.37 11.05 15.17
CA GLU A 173 -25.47 10.03 16.21
C GLU A 173 -26.00 10.53 17.57
N LEU A 174 -25.85 11.81 17.95
CA LEU A 174 -26.47 12.38 19.16
C LEU A 174 -26.77 13.89 19.07
N GLU A 175 -28.01 14.28 19.42
CA GLU A 175 -28.39 15.67 19.72
C GLU A 175 -27.91 16.04 21.14
N SER A 176 -27.16 17.15 21.23
CA SER A 176 -26.76 17.91 22.42
C SER A 176 -25.58 17.40 23.26
N GLU A 177 -24.48 18.19 23.25
CA GLU A 177 -23.66 18.45 24.44
C GLU A 177 -22.97 19.82 24.32
N GLU A 178 -22.97 20.59 25.41
CA GLU A 178 -22.55 22.00 25.48
C GLU A 178 -21.03 22.17 25.40
N GLU A 179 -20.57 23.20 24.66
CA GLU A 179 -19.17 23.65 24.57
C GLU A 179 -18.57 23.92 25.96
N THR A 180 -17.59 23.11 26.37
CA THR A 180 -16.78 23.36 27.56
C THR A 180 -15.50 24.13 27.19
N GLU A 181 -15.18 25.15 27.99
CA GLU A 181 -14.07 26.09 27.75
C GLU A 181 -12.71 25.39 27.51
N ASN A 182 -12.13 25.68 26.33
CA ASN A 182 -10.79 25.31 25.87
C ASN A 182 -9.66 25.61 26.89
N LYS A 183 -9.39 24.70 27.80
CA LYS A 183 -8.10 24.61 28.51
C LYS A 183 -7.29 23.50 27.86
N LYS A 184 -6.12 23.84 27.30
CA LYS A 184 -5.15 22.83 26.83
C LYS A 184 -4.89 21.83 27.97
N PRO A 185 -5.21 20.53 27.79
CA PRO A 185 -4.96 19.53 28.81
C PRO A 185 -3.46 19.41 29.07
N LYS A 186 -3.06 19.47 30.34
CA LYS A 186 -1.67 19.21 30.75
C LYS A 186 -1.54 17.75 31.15
N ILE A 187 -0.93 16.97 30.28
CA ILE A 187 -0.63 15.56 30.51
C ILE A 187 0.85 15.37 30.90
N SER A 188 1.17 14.22 31.46
CA SER A 188 2.54 13.82 31.80
C SER A 188 3.39 13.65 30.55
N SER A 189 4.71 13.80 30.70
CA SER A 189 5.66 13.48 29.63
C SER A 189 5.60 12.01 29.19
N GLU A 190 5.18 11.11 30.07
CA GLU A 190 5.02 9.68 29.75
C GLU A 190 3.79 9.46 28.87
N GLU A 191 2.64 10.04 29.24
CA GLU A 191 1.41 10.02 28.43
C GLU A 191 1.63 10.66 27.04
N GLN A 192 2.43 11.72 26.95
CA GLN A 192 2.82 12.30 25.65
C GLN A 192 3.61 11.34 24.76
N GLN A 193 4.45 10.48 25.34
CA GLN A 193 5.22 9.49 24.58
C GLN A 193 4.33 8.34 24.12
N GLU A 194 3.38 7.93 24.95
CA GLU A 194 2.37 6.93 24.60
C GLU A 194 1.52 7.41 23.43
N LEU A 195 0.95 8.62 23.50
CA LEU A 195 0.17 9.21 22.42
C LEU A 195 0.96 9.38 21.12
N LYS A 196 2.24 9.76 21.20
CA LYS A 196 3.11 9.80 20.01
C LYS A 196 3.33 8.42 19.41
N THR A 197 3.44 7.39 20.24
CA THR A 197 3.61 6.02 19.78
C THR A 197 2.33 5.53 19.09
N GLU A 198 1.17 5.81 19.68
CA GLU A 198 -0.13 5.51 19.11
C GLU A 198 -0.37 6.25 17.79
N TYR A 199 -0.02 7.54 17.73
CA TYR A 199 -0.06 8.33 16.50
C TYR A 199 0.73 7.66 15.37
N ILE A 200 1.97 7.24 15.64
CA ILE A 200 2.81 6.54 14.66
C ILE A 200 2.16 5.22 14.24
N GLN A 201 1.58 4.46 15.17
CA GLN A 201 0.89 3.19 14.87
C GLN A 201 -0.33 3.40 13.96
N MET A 202 -1.15 4.43 14.22
CA MET A 202 -2.28 4.77 13.36
C MET A 202 -1.82 5.15 11.95
N MET A 203 -0.75 5.92 11.84
CA MET A 203 -0.17 6.27 10.53
C MET A 203 0.40 5.05 9.79
N GLN A 204 0.99 4.10 10.51
CA GLN A 204 1.43 2.81 9.95
C GLN A 204 0.23 1.98 9.46
N GLU A 205 -0.86 1.92 10.24
CA GLU A 205 -2.06 1.18 9.86
C GLU A 205 -2.72 1.78 8.61
N LYS A 206 -2.83 3.10 8.53
CA LYS A 206 -3.32 3.80 7.32
C LYS A 206 -2.47 3.44 6.09
N PHE A 207 -1.16 3.36 6.26
CA PHE A 207 -0.27 2.91 5.19
C PHE A 207 -0.53 1.45 4.78
N LEU A 208 -0.63 0.52 5.74
CA LEU A 208 -0.85 -0.90 5.44
C LEU A 208 -2.22 -1.15 4.79
N THR A 209 -3.26 -0.48 5.28
CA THR A 209 -4.62 -0.57 4.74
C THR A 209 -4.77 0.11 3.37
N GLY A 210 -3.85 0.99 2.99
CA GLY A 210 -3.84 1.66 1.68
C GLY A 210 -4.62 2.96 1.63
N GLN A 211 -4.91 3.55 2.79
CA GLN A 211 -5.64 4.81 2.90
C GLN A 211 -4.81 6.00 2.40
N ASP A 212 -3.48 5.87 2.35
CA ASP A 212 -2.58 6.92 1.87
C ASP A 212 -2.48 6.97 0.34
N HIS A 213 -3.42 6.40 -0.43
CA HIS A 213 -3.28 6.29 -1.89
C HIS A 213 -3.20 7.64 -2.63
N HIS A 214 -3.59 8.74 -1.96
CA HIS A 214 -3.41 10.10 -2.45
C HIS A 214 -1.97 10.62 -2.31
N PHE A 215 -1.21 10.08 -1.35
CA PHE A 215 0.15 10.52 -1.00
C PHE A 215 1.22 9.49 -1.39
N PHE A 216 0.84 8.23 -1.56
CA PHE A 216 1.74 7.12 -1.88
C PHE A 216 1.21 6.28 -3.04
N ASP A 217 2.06 6.01 -4.03
CA ASP A 217 1.73 5.15 -5.16
C ASP A 217 1.95 3.67 -4.81
N TYR A 218 0.90 3.03 -4.29
CA TYR A 218 0.92 1.60 -3.94
C TYR A 218 1.17 0.67 -5.12
N SER A 219 1.01 1.11 -6.37
CA SER A 219 1.31 0.26 -7.52
C SER A 219 2.78 -0.15 -7.58
N THR A 220 3.67 0.66 -6.98
CA THR A 220 5.11 0.40 -6.85
C THR A 220 5.45 -0.72 -5.86
N VAL A 221 4.53 -1.05 -4.95
CA VAL A 221 4.72 -2.03 -3.87
C VAL A 221 3.83 -3.25 -4.07
N ASP A 222 2.53 -3.08 -4.30
CA ASP A 222 1.54 -4.16 -4.30
C ASP A 222 1.82 -5.24 -5.35
N LYS A 223 2.44 -4.85 -6.48
CA LYS A 223 2.79 -5.75 -7.58
C LYS A 223 4.28 -6.06 -7.66
N ASN A 224 5.08 -5.59 -6.70
CA ASN A 224 6.52 -5.74 -6.73
C ASN A 224 6.96 -6.89 -5.81
N SER A 225 7.50 -7.94 -6.43
CA SER A 225 8.01 -9.13 -5.73
C SER A 225 9.30 -8.87 -4.95
N GLU A 226 9.99 -7.75 -5.13
CA GLU A 226 11.17 -7.40 -4.32
C GLU A 226 10.81 -7.15 -2.84
N TYR A 227 9.53 -6.92 -2.55
CA TYR A 227 9.00 -6.81 -1.19
C TYR A 227 8.47 -8.14 -0.64
N ASP A 228 8.63 -9.25 -1.37
CA ASP A 228 8.34 -10.59 -0.86
C ASP A 228 9.47 -11.03 0.09
N SER A 229 9.31 -10.68 1.37
CA SER A 229 10.24 -11.03 2.45
C SER A 229 10.17 -12.54 2.75
N LEU A 230 11.27 -13.27 2.48
CA LEU A 230 11.36 -14.71 2.79
C LEU A 230 11.09 -15.01 4.27
N PRO A 231 11.66 -14.28 5.26
CA PRO A 231 11.33 -14.52 6.66
C PRO A 231 9.84 -14.39 6.98
N THR A 232 9.16 -13.42 6.37
CA THR A 232 7.72 -13.22 6.57
C THR A 232 6.92 -14.37 5.97
N ILE A 233 7.32 -14.85 4.79
CA ILE A 233 6.68 -16.01 4.15
C ILE A 233 6.89 -17.27 5.00
N ASP A 234 8.11 -17.51 5.49
CA ASP A 234 8.41 -18.67 6.33
C ASP A 234 7.60 -18.65 7.64
N GLN A 235 7.36 -17.47 8.20
CA GLN A 235 6.55 -17.30 9.41
C GLN A 235 5.06 -17.54 9.12
N ASP A 236 4.54 -16.98 8.02
CA ASP A 236 3.15 -17.23 7.60
C ASP A 236 2.89 -18.72 7.29
N GLU A 237 3.87 -19.41 6.70
CA GLU A 237 3.80 -20.86 6.46
C GLU A 237 3.80 -21.66 7.77
N GLN A 238 4.59 -21.24 8.77
CA GLN A 238 4.60 -21.84 10.10
C GLN A 238 3.28 -21.60 10.83
N ASP A 239 2.78 -20.37 10.87
CA ASP A 239 1.53 -20.02 11.55
C ASP A 239 0.36 -20.81 10.96
N LYS A 240 0.30 -20.92 9.62
CA LYS A 240 -0.69 -21.75 8.95
C LYS A 240 -0.58 -23.23 9.33
N TYR A 241 0.64 -23.76 9.46
CA TYR A 241 0.87 -25.13 9.88
C TYR A 241 0.36 -25.38 11.31
N PHE A 242 0.54 -24.42 12.23
CA PHE A 242 0.02 -24.53 13.60
C PHE A 242 -1.51 -24.40 13.68
N ASP A 243 -2.11 -23.48 12.91
CA ASP A 243 -3.56 -23.32 12.86
C ASP A 243 -4.29 -24.58 12.35
N ASP A 244 -3.66 -25.33 11.43
CA ASP A 244 -4.19 -26.58 10.89
C ASP A 244 -4.04 -27.77 11.88
N ASP A 245 -3.06 -27.73 12.80
CA ASP A 245 -2.77 -28.78 13.81
C ASP A 245 -3.62 -28.65 15.10
N ASP A 246 -4.25 -27.48 15.37
CA ASP A 246 -5.11 -27.25 16.55
C ASP A 246 -6.54 -27.84 16.40
N PHE A 247 -6.80 -28.60 15.32
CA PHE A 247 -8.06 -29.29 15.02
C PHE A 247 -7.93 -30.83 15.01
N ASP A 248 -7.37 -31.42 16.07
CA ASP A 248 -7.49 -32.87 16.35
C ASP A 248 -7.86 -33.16 17.82
#